data_AF-A0A434RRH4-F1
#
_entry.id   AF-A0A434RRH4-F1
#
_cell.length_a   1.000
_cell.length_b   1.000
_cell.length_c   1.000
_cell.angle_alpha   90.00
_cell.angle_beta   90.00
_cell.angle_gamma   90.00
#
_symmetry.space_group_name_H-M   'P 1'
#
loop_
_entity.id
_entity.type
_entity.pdbx_description
1 polymer ?
#
loop_
_entity_poly.entity_id
_entity_poly.type
_entity_poly.pdbx_seq_one_letter_code
_entity_poly.pdbx_strand_id
1 'polypeptide(L)'
;MSLALGAIADDYTGASDLANTLAKEGLRTVQTIGIPAAGLDLPEVDAVVVSLKIRSVAAAQAVERARAADQWLRARGAAHVMYKICSTFDSTDAGNIGPVLDALRHDVDEKSVLVTPAFPETGRTVYQGNLFVGAVPLNESPLKD
;
A
#
# COMPACT_ATOMS: atom_id res chain seq x y z
N MET A 1 2.32 -22.28 7.91
CA MET A 1 1.42 -21.15 8.25
C MET A 1 1.00 -20.46 6.96
N SER A 2 -0.24 -19.97 6.86
CA SER A 2 -0.67 -19.16 5.71
C SER A 2 -0.11 -17.74 5.84
N LEU A 3 0.22 -17.11 4.72
CA LEU A 3 0.61 -15.70 4.66
C LEU A 3 -0.51 -14.83 5.26
N ALA A 4 -0.26 -14.20 6.42
CA ALA A 4 -1.31 -13.45 7.11
C ALA A 4 -1.62 -12.13 6.38
N LEU A 5 -0.57 -11.43 5.92
CA LEU A 5 -0.69 -10.12 5.28
C LEU A 5 0.11 -10.03 3.97
N GLY A 6 -0.59 -9.78 2.87
CA GLY A 6 0.00 -9.23 1.65
C GLY A 6 -0.12 -7.71 1.63
N ALA A 7 0.91 -7.01 1.19
CA ALA A 7 0.86 -5.57 0.97
C ALA A 7 1.32 -5.23 -0.44
N ILE A 8 0.60 -4.33 -1.09
CA ILE A 8 0.96 -3.77 -2.40
C ILE A 8 1.35 -2.31 -2.13
N ALA A 9 2.61 -1.96 -2.35
CA ALA A 9 3.12 -0.61 -2.13
C ALA A 9 3.33 0.13 -3.45
N ASP A 10 2.90 1.38 -3.50
CA ASP A 10 2.92 2.22 -4.72
C ASP A 10 4.31 2.72 -5.14
N ASP A 11 5.27 2.66 -4.19
CA ASP A 11 6.68 3.00 -4.35
C ASP A 11 7.63 2.05 -3.60
N TYR A 12 8.94 2.35 -3.69
CA TYR A 12 10.00 1.58 -3.04
C TYR A 12 10.24 1.99 -1.59
N THR A 13 10.22 3.29 -1.31
CA THR A 13 10.54 3.82 0.02
C THR A 13 9.43 3.48 1.02
N GLY A 14 8.16 3.70 0.65
CA GLY A 14 7.01 3.36 1.48
C GLY A 14 6.83 1.85 1.66
N ALA A 15 7.31 1.03 0.73
CA ALA A 15 7.37 -0.42 0.91
C ALA A 15 8.36 -0.84 1.98
N SER A 16 9.58 -0.28 1.96
CA SER A 16 10.60 -0.55 2.98
C SER A 16 10.19 -0.02 4.36
N ASP A 17 9.55 1.14 4.42
CA ASP A 17 8.99 1.70 5.65
C ASP A 17 7.92 0.79 6.27
N LEU A 18 6.98 0.30 5.45
CA LEU A 18 5.98 -0.67 5.90
C LEU A 18 6.64 -1.99 6.34
N ALA A 19 7.56 -2.54 5.55
CA ALA A 19 8.22 -3.80 5.88
C ALA A 19 8.99 -3.70 7.21
N ASN A 20 9.66 -2.57 7.45
CA ASN A 20 10.33 -2.27 8.72
C ASN A 20 9.34 -2.19 9.89
N THR A 21 8.18 -1.54 9.69
CA THR A 21 7.13 -1.45 10.72
C THR A 21 6.61 -2.83 11.08
N LEU A 22 6.24 -3.65 10.08
CA LEU A 22 5.75 -5.01 10.30
C LEU A 22 6.79 -5.89 11.01
N ALA A 23 8.06 -5.78 10.63
CA ALA A 23 9.15 -6.51 11.28
C ALA A 23 9.37 -6.09 12.75
N LYS A 24 9.28 -4.79 13.05
CA LYS A 24 9.36 -4.28 14.44
C LYS A 24 8.20 -4.78 15.31
N GLU A 25 7.03 -4.95 14.72
CA GLU A 25 5.85 -5.52 15.38
C GLU A 25 5.83 -7.07 15.40
N GLY A 26 6.95 -7.71 15.01
CA GLY A 26 7.18 -9.14 15.17
C GLY A 26 6.78 -10.03 13.99
N LEU A 27 6.36 -9.46 12.86
CA LEU A 27 6.05 -10.26 11.66
C LEU A 27 7.31 -10.56 10.85
N ARG A 28 7.55 -11.84 10.53
CA ARG A 28 8.57 -12.23 9.55
C ARG A 28 8.16 -11.70 8.19
N THR A 29 8.85 -10.66 7.73
CA THR A 29 8.43 -9.87 6.58
C THR A 29 9.44 -9.95 5.45
N VAL A 30 8.96 -10.18 4.23
CA VAL A 30 9.75 -10.08 2.99
C VAL A 30 9.24 -8.93 2.14
N GLN A 31 10.14 -8.07 1.67
CA GLN A 31 9.85 -7.10 0.62
C GLN A 31 10.35 -7.66 -0.72
N THR A 32 9.54 -7.53 -1.78
CA THR A 32 9.95 -7.86 -3.15
C THR A 32 10.03 -6.61 -4.00
N ILE A 33 10.96 -6.57 -4.94
CA ILE A 33 11.03 -5.51 -5.96
C ILE A 33 10.26 -5.98 -7.19
N GLY A 34 9.09 -5.38 -7.44
CA GLY A 34 8.14 -5.88 -8.42
C GLY A 34 7.45 -7.18 -7.98
N ILE A 35 6.63 -7.71 -8.88
CA ILE A 35 5.90 -8.97 -8.72
C ILE A 35 6.86 -10.10 -9.10
N PRO A 36 7.20 -11.01 -8.17
CA PRO A 36 8.09 -12.12 -8.50
C PRO A 36 7.48 -13.10 -9.50
N ALA A 37 8.33 -13.93 -10.11
CA ALA A 37 7.86 -15.06 -10.90
C ALA A 37 6.96 -15.99 -10.06
N ALA A 38 5.98 -16.64 -10.70
CA ALA A 38 5.02 -17.49 -10.01
C ALA A 38 5.69 -18.65 -9.23
N GLY A 39 6.80 -19.18 -9.74
CA GLY A 39 7.57 -20.26 -9.10
C GLY A 39 8.61 -19.80 -8.07
N LEU A 40 8.63 -18.54 -7.65
CA LEU A 40 9.48 -18.13 -6.53
C LEU A 40 8.93 -18.75 -5.24
N ASP A 41 9.72 -19.66 -4.65
CA ASP A 41 9.50 -20.18 -3.31
C ASP A 41 9.82 -19.10 -2.27
N LEU A 42 8.85 -18.82 -1.41
CA LEU A 42 9.05 -17.93 -0.27
C LEU A 42 9.41 -18.77 0.97
N PRO A 43 10.29 -18.26 1.85
CA PRO A 43 10.44 -18.85 3.18
C PRO A 43 9.13 -18.73 3.96
N GLU A 44 9.06 -19.39 5.12
CA GLU A 44 7.92 -19.20 6.01
C GLU A 44 7.90 -17.76 6.55
N VAL A 45 6.93 -16.98 6.09
CA VAL A 45 6.77 -15.56 6.37
C VAL A 45 5.34 -15.24 6.78
N ASP A 46 5.19 -14.23 7.63
CA ASP A 46 3.89 -13.76 8.10
C ASP A 46 3.36 -12.63 7.21
N ALA A 47 4.27 -11.87 6.57
CA ALA A 47 3.92 -10.78 5.67
C ALA A 47 4.81 -10.68 4.42
N VAL A 48 4.22 -10.24 3.30
CA VAL A 48 4.95 -9.92 2.07
C VAL A 48 4.55 -8.54 1.56
N VAL A 49 5.54 -7.67 1.31
CA VAL A 49 5.34 -6.33 0.73
C VAL A 49 5.85 -6.31 -0.70
N VAL A 50 4.94 -6.31 -1.67
CA VAL A 50 5.25 -6.17 -3.10
C VAL A 50 5.42 -4.70 -3.43
N SER A 51 6.63 -4.32 -3.83
CA SER A 51 7.01 -2.93 -4.06
C SER A 51 6.94 -2.59 -5.55
N LEU A 52 6.08 -1.65 -5.92
CA LEU A 52 5.85 -1.23 -7.29
C LEU A 52 6.32 0.22 -7.52
N LYS A 53 6.28 0.68 -8.78
CA LYS A 53 6.43 2.09 -9.15
C LYS A 53 5.18 2.56 -9.87
N ILE A 54 4.07 2.66 -9.13
CA ILE A 54 2.74 2.94 -9.70
C ILE A 54 2.09 4.21 -9.17
N ARG A 55 2.75 4.98 -8.29
CA ARG A 55 2.21 6.25 -7.77
C ARG A 55 1.80 7.24 -8.86
N SER A 56 2.69 7.47 -9.83
CA SER A 56 2.57 8.57 -10.81
C SER A 56 2.47 8.11 -12.27
N VAL A 57 2.25 6.81 -12.49
CA VAL A 57 2.00 6.28 -13.85
C VAL A 57 0.55 6.53 -14.26
N ALA A 58 0.16 6.19 -15.49
CA ALA A 58 -1.24 6.25 -15.90
C ALA A 58 -2.10 5.31 -15.03
N ALA A 59 -3.29 5.75 -14.63
CA ALA A 59 -4.16 5.00 -13.72
C ALA A 59 -4.45 3.57 -14.19
N ALA A 60 -4.69 3.37 -15.50
CA ALA A 60 -4.90 2.04 -16.07
C ALA A 60 -3.70 1.10 -15.83
N GLN A 61 -2.48 1.61 -15.96
CA GLN A 61 -1.25 0.85 -15.69
C GLN A 61 -1.09 0.56 -14.20
N ALA A 62 -1.41 1.53 -13.33
CA ALA A 62 -1.37 1.32 -11.89
C ALA A 62 -2.35 0.23 -11.44
N VAL A 63 -3.57 0.26 -11.98
CA VAL A 63 -4.62 -0.74 -11.72
C VAL A 63 -4.18 -2.13 -12.19
N GLU A 64 -3.70 -2.26 -13.43
CA GLU A 64 -3.23 -3.54 -13.98
C GLU A 64 -2.14 -4.15 -13.08
N ARG A 65 -1.15 -3.34 -12.71
CA ARG A 65 -0.01 -3.77 -11.89
C ARG A 65 -0.42 -4.12 -10.47
N ALA A 66 -1.32 -3.36 -9.87
CA ALA A 66 -1.84 -3.64 -8.53
C ALA A 66 -2.66 -4.93 -8.50
N ARG A 67 -3.54 -5.16 -9.49
CA ARG A 67 -4.30 -6.41 -9.60
C ARG A 67 -3.40 -7.63 -9.79
N ALA A 68 -2.36 -7.51 -10.62
CA ALA A 68 -1.39 -8.59 -10.79
C ALA A 68 -0.64 -8.90 -9.47
N ALA A 69 -0.32 -7.88 -8.66
CA ALA A 69 0.29 -8.08 -7.35
C ALA A 69 -0.69 -8.73 -6.34
N ASP A 70 -1.95 -8.28 -6.31
CA ASP A 70 -3.00 -8.88 -5.48
C ASP A 70 -3.20 -10.36 -5.80
N GLN A 71 -3.33 -10.70 -7.09
CA GLN A 71 -3.46 -12.09 -7.55
C GLN A 71 -2.25 -12.94 -7.13
N TRP A 72 -1.03 -12.41 -7.27
CA TRP A 72 0.19 -13.11 -6.89
C TRP A 72 0.27 -13.37 -5.38
N LEU A 73 -0.18 -12.42 -4.55
CA LEU A 73 -0.25 -12.53 -3.09
C LEU A 73 -1.32 -13.55 -2.67
N ARG A 74 -2.52 -13.47 -3.25
CA ARG A 74 -3.64 -14.39 -2.95
C ARG A 74 -3.33 -15.83 -3.36
N ALA A 75 -2.64 -16.03 -4.48
CA ALA A 75 -2.17 -17.36 -4.91
C ALA A 75 -1.21 -18.01 -3.90
N ARG A 76 -0.62 -17.23 -2.99
CA ARG A 76 0.24 -17.70 -1.88
C ARG A 76 -0.49 -17.81 -0.55
N GLY A 77 -1.82 -17.68 -0.58
CA GLY A 77 -2.66 -17.80 0.60
C GLY A 77 -2.65 -16.57 1.49
N ALA A 78 -2.39 -15.37 0.95
CA ALA A 78 -2.58 -14.12 1.69
C ALA A 78 -4.02 -14.01 2.22
N ALA A 79 -4.18 -14.02 3.56
CA ALA A 79 -5.48 -13.92 4.20
C ALA A 79 -6.06 -12.49 4.14
N HIS A 80 -5.19 -11.48 4.16
CA HIS A 80 -5.54 -10.09 4.00
C HIS A 80 -4.59 -9.42 3.00
N VAL A 81 -5.10 -8.50 2.19
CA VAL A 81 -4.29 -7.68 1.28
C VAL A 81 -4.55 -6.21 1.56
N MET A 82 -3.48 -5.45 1.82
CA MET A 82 -3.54 -3.99 1.99
C MET A 82 -2.86 -3.26 0.83
N TYR A 83 -3.38 -2.10 0.47
CA TYR A 83 -2.71 -1.18 -0.45
C TYR A 83 -2.03 -0.06 0.34
N LYS A 84 -0.70 -0.01 0.29
CA LYS A 84 0.14 0.97 0.99
C LYS A 84 0.36 2.19 0.10
N ILE A 85 -0.11 3.34 0.59
CA ILE A 85 0.01 4.66 -0.03
C ILE A 85 0.97 5.56 0.77
N CYS A 86 1.35 6.70 0.21
CA CYS A 86 2.13 7.72 0.91
C CYS A 86 1.33 8.33 2.09
N SER A 87 2.01 8.63 3.22
CA SER A 87 1.36 9.25 4.40
C SER A 87 0.93 10.70 4.16
N THR A 88 1.34 11.29 3.05
CA THR A 88 0.91 12.61 2.57
C THR A 88 -0.14 12.54 1.46
N PHE A 89 -0.68 11.34 1.20
CA PHE A 89 -1.75 11.09 0.23
C PHE A 89 -1.41 11.50 -1.22
N ASP A 90 -0.11 11.47 -1.57
CA ASP A 90 0.43 11.84 -2.88
C ASP A 90 -0.38 11.24 -4.03
N SER A 91 -1.13 12.09 -4.71
CA SER A 91 -1.99 11.73 -5.84
C SER A 91 -2.44 13.00 -6.57
N THR A 92 -3.06 12.81 -7.73
CA THR A 92 -3.77 13.87 -8.46
C THR A 92 -5.24 13.49 -8.57
N ASP A 93 -6.08 14.38 -9.12
CA ASP A 93 -7.47 14.06 -9.47
C ASP A 93 -7.59 12.83 -10.40
N ALA A 94 -6.54 12.54 -11.18
CA ALA A 94 -6.48 11.37 -12.06
C ALA A 94 -6.05 10.08 -11.34
N GLY A 95 -5.64 10.15 -10.06
CA GLY A 95 -5.24 8.99 -9.26
C GLY A 95 -3.78 9.03 -8.75
N ASN A 96 -3.22 7.90 -8.31
CA ASN A 96 -3.69 6.52 -8.52
C ASN A 96 -4.37 5.82 -7.34
N ILE A 97 -4.49 6.49 -6.18
CA ILE A 97 -5.05 5.88 -4.96
C ILE A 97 -6.49 5.39 -5.20
N GLY A 98 -7.37 6.29 -5.65
CA GLY A 98 -8.78 5.96 -5.92
C GLY A 98 -8.96 4.84 -6.94
N PRO A 99 -8.44 4.98 -8.18
CA PRO A 99 -8.60 3.96 -9.22
C PRO A 99 -8.10 2.56 -8.81
N VAL A 100 -6.96 2.48 -8.10
CA VAL A 100 -6.44 1.20 -7.62
C VAL A 100 -7.34 0.60 -6.54
N LEU A 101 -7.77 1.40 -5.55
CA LEU A 101 -8.64 0.91 -4.48
C LEU A 101 -10.01 0.47 -5.01
N ASP A 102 -10.61 1.20 -5.95
CA ASP A 102 -11.87 0.79 -6.58
C ASP A 102 -11.73 -0.53 -7.33
N ALA A 103 -10.64 -0.70 -8.07
CA ALA A 103 -10.37 -1.90 -8.81
C ALA A 103 -10.15 -3.12 -7.89
N LEU A 104 -9.37 -2.96 -6.81
CA LEU A 104 -9.12 -4.03 -5.83
C LEU A 104 -10.39 -4.37 -5.03
N ARG A 105 -11.14 -3.36 -4.59
CA ARG A 105 -12.42 -3.51 -3.89
C ARG A 105 -13.42 -4.30 -4.72
N HIS A 106 -13.52 -3.98 -6.02
CA HIS A 106 -14.42 -4.66 -6.95
C HIS A 106 -14.08 -6.15 -7.10
N ASP A 107 -12.79 -6.51 -7.14
CA ASP A 107 -12.35 -7.90 -7.34
C ASP A 107 -12.69 -8.82 -6.16
N VAL A 108 -12.88 -8.26 -4.96
CA VAL A 108 -13.28 -9.00 -3.75
C VAL A 108 -14.75 -8.81 -3.36
N ASP A 109 -15.55 -8.19 -4.24
CA ASP A 109 -16.98 -7.87 -4.01
C ASP A 109 -17.25 -7.10 -2.70
N GLU A 110 -16.32 -6.22 -2.31
CA GLU A 110 -16.48 -5.40 -1.10
C GLU A 110 -17.18 -4.07 -1.38
N LYS A 111 -17.96 -3.59 -0.40
CA LYS A 111 -18.72 -2.33 -0.56
C LYS A 111 -17.91 -1.09 -0.20
N SER A 112 -16.90 -1.23 0.65
CA SER A 112 -16.12 -0.12 1.20
C SER A 112 -14.70 -0.54 1.55
N VAL A 113 -13.77 0.39 1.49
CA VAL A 113 -12.39 0.22 1.98
C VAL A 113 -12.05 1.34 2.94
N LEU A 114 -11.37 0.99 4.03
CA LEU A 114 -10.84 1.98 4.98
C LEU A 114 -9.55 2.57 4.43
N VAL A 115 -9.44 3.89 4.46
CA VAL A 115 -8.25 4.62 4.00
C VAL A 115 -7.75 5.51 5.12
N THR A 116 -6.50 5.32 5.52
CA THR A 116 -5.83 6.20 6.47
C THR A 116 -4.39 6.43 6.03
N PRO A 117 -4.00 7.69 5.72
CA PRO A 117 -2.61 8.07 5.55
C PRO A 117 -1.95 8.47 6.90
N ALA A 118 -2.68 8.44 8.01
CA ALA A 118 -2.17 8.88 9.30
C ALA A 118 -0.97 8.02 9.74
N PHE A 119 0.10 8.69 10.15
CA PHE A 119 1.27 8.09 10.74
C PHE A 119 1.83 9.01 11.85
N PRO A 120 1.26 8.94 13.07
CA PRO A 120 1.55 9.91 14.13
C PRO A 120 3.03 10.00 14.53
N GLU A 121 3.78 8.89 14.50
CA GLU A 121 5.22 8.87 14.80
C GLU A 121 6.02 9.81 13.86
N THR A 122 5.54 10.00 12.63
CA THR A 122 6.15 10.91 11.65
C THR A 122 5.39 12.24 11.52
N GLY A 123 4.51 12.54 12.48
CA GLY A 123 3.74 13.78 12.52
C GLY A 123 2.61 13.87 11.50
N ARG A 124 2.14 12.75 10.95
CA ARG A 124 0.97 12.74 10.05
C ARG A 124 -0.28 12.34 10.85
N THR A 125 -1.24 13.24 10.96
CA THR A 125 -2.50 12.98 11.69
C THR A 125 -3.70 13.30 10.82
N VAL A 126 -4.83 12.64 11.08
CA VAL A 126 -6.09 12.90 10.39
C VAL A 126 -7.14 13.30 11.43
N TYR A 127 -7.80 14.44 11.22
CA TYR A 127 -8.87 14.92 12.09
C TYR A 127 -10.04 15.41 11.24
N GLN A 128 -11.23 14.83 11.48
CA GLN A 128 -12.45 15.07 10.69
C GLN A 128 -12.22 14.98 9.16
N GLY A 129 -11.41 14.02 8.72
CA GLY A 129 -11.09 13.82 7.31
C GLY A 129 -10.01 14.75 6.74
N ASN A 130 -9.47 15.69 7.53
CA ASN A 130 -8.39 16.57 7.11
C ASN A 130 -7.04 16.00 7.55
N LEU A 131 -6.11 15.90 6.62
CA LEU A 131 -4.74 15.45 6.88
C LEU A 131 -3.85 16.64 7.30
N PHE A 132 -3.10 16.43 8.37
CA PHE A 132 -2.16 17.39 8.94
C PHE A 132 -0.72 16.86 8.85
N VAL A 133 0.22 17.78 8.64
CA VAL A 133 1.66 17.54 8.73
C VAL A 133 2.19 18.39 9.88
N GLY A 134 2.44 17.76 11.03
CA GLY A 134 2.69 18.45 12.29
C GLY A 134 1.47 19.26 12.72
N ALA A 135 1.63 20.56 12.90
CA ALA A 135 0.57 21.45 13.37
C ALA A 135 -0.25 22.11 12.25
N VAL A 136 0.09 21.90 10.97
CA VAL A 136 -0.55 22.58 9.83
C VAL A 136 -1.29 21.59 8.92
N PRO A 137 -2.41 22.00 8.30
CA PRO A 137 -3.06 21.22 7.24
C PRO A 137 -2.10 20.89 6.08
N LEU A 138 -2.29 19.77 5.39
CA LEU A 138 -1.44 19.34 4.28
C LEU A 138 -1.27 20.44 3.21
N ASN A 139 -2.37 21.08 2.80
CA ASN A 139 -2.40 22.14 1.79
C ASN A 139 -1.74 23.45 2.22
N GLU A 140 -1.37 23.59 3.50
CA GLU A 140 -0.61 24.72 4.05
C GLU A 140 0.84 24.32 4.39
N SER A 141 1.18 23.05 4.22
CA SER A 141 2.52 22.53 4.49
C SER A 141 3.47 22.79 3.30
N PRO A 142 4.79 22.55 3.47
CA PRO A 142 5.73 22.54 2.35
C PRO A 142 5.43 21.48 1.27
N LEU A 143 4.49 20.57 1.50
CA LEU A 143 4.08 19.48 0.60
C LEU A 143 2.75 19.77 -0.11
N LYS A 144 2.37 21.04 -0.20
CA LYS A 144 1.11 21.50 -0.81
C LYS A 144 1.01 21.30 -2.33
N ASP A 145 2.13 20.97 -2.98
CA ASP A 145 2.27 20.84 -4.43
C ASP A 145 2.57 19.38 -4.83
#